data_AF-A0A7V8LST6-F1
#
_entry.id   AF-A0A7V8LST6-F1
#
_cell.length_a   1.000
_cell.length_b   1.000
_cell.length_c   1.000
_cell.angle_alpha   90.00
_cell.angle_beta   90.00
_cell.angle_gamma   90.00
#
_symmetry.space_group_name_H-M   'P 1'
#
loop_
_entity.id
_entity.type
_entity.pdbx_description
1 polymer ?
#
loop_
_entity_poly.entity_id
_entity_poly.type
_entity_poly.pdbx_seq_one_letter_code
_entity_poly.pdbx_strand_id
1 'polypeptide(L)'
;MTPNMATEPLTWTMVGLAWQLDIAGVLGAVVLGAGYGVALSRARSHRSDIRGVWVGCYVAGLACWVLACMSFVGVYAPILFWVRALQVVLLLLVVPFFLTLGRPVTVLRGALEPATKERFDQALSSTPARILTHPLTTSVAMLATPWLLYLSPWYTASLSNGTLAAVTRMLLVLIGFAYFYARLQVDPVPRKYPQLISLLISVAETIGDGVLGLVLWQGPLLASAYYLALHRSWGPDLRTDQTIGAGVLWILGDVLGLPFLLLLMRALSADDKAHAAQIDAELDRVDRSSSLKRADPTEDPAPSTLWWENDPQLRDRFGQR
;
A
#
# COMPACT_ATOMS: atom_id res chain seq x y z
N MET A 1 30.85 11.06 -15.74
CA MET A 1 32.06 10.37 -15.23
C MET A 1 31.57 9.33 -14.22
N THR A 2 31.08 8.18 -14.70
CA THR A 2 30.65 7.06 -13.85
C THR A 2 31.90 6.20 -13.62
N PRO A 3 32.54 6.24 -12.44
CA PRO A 3 33.69 5.40 -12.19
C PRO A 3 33.28 3.93 -12.30
N ASN A 4 34.22 3.10 -12.75
CA ASN A 4 34.15 1.66 -12.99
C ASN A 4 33.70 0.83 -11.75
N MET A 5 32.50 1.04 -11.22
CA MET A 5 31.95 0.23 -10.12
C MET A 5 31.35 -1.10 -10.60
N ALA A 6 31.24 -1.30 -11.92
CA ALA A 6 30.77 -2.56 -12.49
C ALA A 6 31.74 -3.74 -12.26
N THR A 7 32.98 -3.48 -11.85
CA THR A 7 34.03 -4.52 -11.74
C THR A 7 34.28 -5.01 -10.33
N GLU A 8 33.87 -4.28 -9.28
CA GLU A 8 34.23 -4.66 -7.91
C GLU A 8 33.22 -5.64 -7.29
N PRO A 9 33.69 -6.76 -6.73
CA PRO A 9 32.82 -7.77 -6.17
C PRO A 9 32.04 -7.25 -4.97
N LEU A 10 30.76 -7.62 -4.93
CA LEU A 10 29.92 -7.36 -3.76
C LEU A 10 30.48 -8.11 -2.55
N THR A 11 31.10 -7.36 -1.66
CA THR A 11 31.69 -7.81 -0.40
C THR A 11 31.02 -7.07 0.75
N TRP A 12 31.17 -7.56 1.99
CA TRP A 12 30.59 -6.90 3.18
C TRP A 12 31.04 -5.45 3.35
N THR A 13 32.25 -5.12 2.91
CA THR A 13 32.77 -3.75 2.89
C THR A 13 32.00 -2.89 1.88
N MET A 14 31.74 -3.41 0.68
CA MET A 14 30.98 -2.71 -0.36
C MET A 14 29.52 -2.48 0.01
N VAL A 15 28.91 -3.31 0.86
CA VAL A 15 27.55 -3.04 1.37
C VAL A 15 27.49 -1.68 2.09
N GLY A 16 28.54 -1.31 2.82
CA GLY A 16 28.62 -0.01 3.52
C GLY A 16 29.21 1.13 2.69
N LEU A 17 30.12 0.82 1.76
CA LEU A 17 30.91 1.81 1.02
C LEU A 17 30.40 2.11 -0.39
N ALA A 18 29.66 1.20 -1.02
CA ALA A 18 29.16 1.42 -2.37
C ALA A 18 27.99 2.40 -2.32
N TRP A 19 28.26 3.63 -2.75
CA TRP A 19 27.26 4.68 -2.88
C TRP A 19 27.36 5.35 -4.25
N GLN A 20 26.20 5.71 -4.79
CA GLN A 20 26.09 6.49 -6.02
C GLN A 20 25.13 7.66 -5.83
N LEU A 21 25.38 8.75 -6.55
CA LEU A 21 24.47 9.87 -6.60
C LEU A 21 23.37 9.60 -7.64
N ASP A 22 22.17 9.29 -7.16
CA ASP A 22 20.99 9.22 -8.02
C ASP A 22 20.21 10.54 -8.00
N ILE A 23 20.40 11.38 -9.03
CA ILE A 23 19.81 12.73 -9.08
C ILE A 23 18.27 12.66 -8.98
N ALA A 24 17.64 11.72 -9.70
CA ALA A 24 16.18 11.60 -9.70
C ALA A 24 15.64 11.19 -8.32
N GLY A 25 16.27 10.20 -7.67
CA GLY A 25 15.92 9.77 -6.32
C GLY A 25 16.13 10.87 -5.28
N VAL A 26 17.24 11.61 -5.34
CA VAL A 26 17.49 12.75 -4.45
C VAL A 26 16.45 13.85 -4.66
N LEU A 27 16.18 14.24 -5.90
CA LEU A 27 15.17 15.26 -6.20
C LEU A 27 13.79 14.83 -5.71
N GLY A 28 13.39 13.58 -5.96
CA GLY A 28 12.13 13.02 -5.46
C GLY A 28 12.05 13.08 -3.93
N ALA A 29 13.07 12.60 -3.23
CA ALA A 29 13.13 12.59 -1.78
C ALA A 29 13.14 14.02 -1.17
N VAL A 30 13.88 14.95 -1.79
CA VAL A 30 13.95 16.36 -1.35
C VAL A 30 12.62 17.06 -1.58
N VAL A 31 11.99 16.91 -2.75
CA VAL A 31 10.69 17.54 -3.05
C VAL A 31 9.62 17.04 -2.08
N LEU A 32 9.54 15.72 -1.86
CA LEU A 32 8.58 15.13 -0.94
C LEU A 32 8.87 15.50 0.52
N GLY A 33 10.15 15.43 0.94
CA GLY A 33 10.57 15.80 2.29
C GLY A 33 10.36 17.28 2.62
N ALA A 34 10.74 18.18 1.70
CA ALA A 34 10.52 19.61 1.86
C ALA A 34 9.03 19.94 1.85
N GLY A 35 8.26 19.35 0.93
CA GLY A 35 6.81 19.51 0.86
C GLY A 35 6.12 19.09 2.16
N TYR A 36 6.46 17.90 2.69
CA TYR A 36 5.94 17.42 3.96
C TYR A 36 6.40 18.28 5.14
N GLY A 37 7.66 18.73 5.17
CA GLY A 37 8.19 19.60 6.21
C GLY A 37 7.49 20.96 6.27
N VAL A 38 7.25 21.58 5.11
CA VAL A 38 6.49 22.83 4.98
C VAL A 38 5.01 22.63 5.38
N ALA A 39 4.40 21.53 4.95
CA ALA A 39 3.04 21.21 5.37
C ALA A 39 2.95 20.97 6.88
N LEU A 40 3.91 20.25 7.46
CA LEU A 40 3.98 19.97 8.89
C LEU A 40 4.14 21.23 9.73
N SER A 41 5.03 22.15 9.32
CA SER A 41 5.24 23.41 10.04
C SER A 41 3.99 24.28 10.05
N ARG A 42 3.31 24.39 8.90
CA ARG A 42 2.03 25.11 8.78
C ARG A 42 0.89 24.43 9.53
N ALA A 43 0.79 23.11 9.47
CA ALA A 43 -0.22 22.36 10.21
C ALA A 43 -0.07 22.56 11.73
N ARG A 44 1.17 22.57 12.23
CA ARG A 44 1.47 22.86 13.64
C ARG A 44 1.16 24.31 14.01
N SER A 45 1.41 25.28 13.13
CA SER A 45 1.00 26.68 13.40
C SER A 45 -0.51 26.84 13.47
N HIS A 46 -1.27 26.05 12.70
CA HIS A 46 -2.74 25.96 12.80
C HIS A 46 -3.23 25.08 13.96
N ARG A 47 -2.34 24.67 14.88
CA ARG A 47 -2.65 23.80 16.04
C ARG A 47 -3.32 22.47 15.67
N SER A 48 -3.00 21.93 14.50
CA SER A 48 -3.43 20.57 14.13
C SER A 48 -2.65 19.54 14.95
N ASP A 49 -3.35 18.57 15.53
CA ASP A 49 -2.73 17.50 16.31
C ASP A 49 -2.07 16.45 15.39
N ILE A 50 -0.79 16.65 15.12
CA ILE A 50 0.03 15.76 14.28
C ILE A 50 0.97 14.94 15.18
N ARG A 51 0.74 13.63 15.21
CA ARG A 51 1.51 12.70 16.05
C ARG A 51 2.95 12.55 15.53
N GLY A 52 3.92 12.58 16.44
CA GLY A 52 5.34 12.41 16.09
C GLY A 52 5.66 11.08 15.39
N VAL A 53 4.90 10.02 15.69
CA VAL A 53 5.03 8.71 15.03
C VAL A 53 4.77 8.81 13.52
N TRP A 54 3.82 9.64 13.07
CA TRP A 54 3.55 9.83 11.63
C TRP A 54 4.76 10.46 10.94
N VAL A 55 5.34 11.49 11.55
CA VAL A 55 6.57 12.13 11.05
C VAL A 55 7.73 11.14 10.98
N GLY A 56 7.90 10.32 12.03
CA GLY A 56 8.91 9.27 12.07
C GLY A 56 8.75 8.24 10.94
N CYS A 57 7.53 7.76 10.70
CA CYS A 57 7.24 6.86 9.57
C CYS A 57 7.53 7.51 8.22
N TYR A 58 7.14 8.77 8.02
CA TYR A 58 7.39 9.47 6.76
C TYR A 58 8.89 9.63 6.49
N VAL A 59 9.66 10.05 7.49
CA VAL A 59 11.12 10.18 7.40
C VAL A 59 11.78 8.82 7.16
N ALA A 60 11.31 7.76 7.81
CA ALA A 60 11.79 6.40 7.55
C ALA A 60 11.54 5.98 6.10
N GLY A 61 10.37 6.29 5.53
CA GLY A 61 10.06 6.04 4.12
C GLY A 61 11.00 6.77 3.16
N LEU A 62 11.29 8.05 3.42
CA LEU A 62 12.28 8.83 2.65
C LEU A 62 13.69 8.28 2.80
N ALA A 63 14.11 7.88 4.00
CA ALA A 63 15.40 7.27 4.23
C ALA A 63 15.53 5.94 3.46
N CYS A 64 14.50 5.08 3.50
CA CYS A 64 14.46 3.86 2.71
C CYS A 64 14.54 4.12 1.20
N TRP A 65 13.90 5.19 0.71
CA TRP A 65 14.00 5.59 -0.69
C TRP A 65 15.45 5.92 -1.06
N VAL A 66 16.07 6.83 -0.30
CA VAL A 66 17.46 7.25 -0.52
C VAL A 66 18.38 6.04 -0.49
N LEU A 67 18.22 5.14 0.49
CA LEU A 67 18.99 3.90 0.58
C LEU A 67 18.79 3.01 -0.66
N ALA A 68 17.54 2.79 -1.09
CA ALA A 68 17.25 1.95 -2.26
C ALA A 68 17.83 2.51 -3.57
N CYS A 69 17.95 3.84 -3.71
CA CYS A 69 18.47 4.49 -4.92
C CYS A 69 19.98 4.71 -4.91
N MET A 70 20.57 4.96 -3.74
CA MET A 70 21.92 5.51 -3.62
C MET A 70 22.92 4.57 -2.94
N SER A 71 22.49 3.62 -2.11
CA SER A 71 23.41 2.67 -1.46
C SER A 71 23.86 1.56 -2.43
N PHE A 72 24.45 0.48 -1.89
CA PHE A 72 24.83 -0.70 -2.65
C PHE A 72 23.66 -1.24 -3.49
N VAL A 73 22.41 -1.07 -3.02
CA VAL A 73 21.21 -1.45 -3.78
C VAL A 73 21.16 -0.70 -5.12
N GLY A 74 21.39 0.61 -5.10
CA GLY A 74 21.43 1.42 -6.32
C GLY A 74 22.57 1.04 -7.24
N VAL A 75 23.76 0.82 -6.67
CA VAL A 75 25.00 0.53 -7.40
C VAL A 75 24.93 -0.84 -8.08
N TYR A 76 24.43 -1.86 -7.39
CA TYR A 76 24.43 -3.24 -7.87
C TYR A 76 23.11 -3.67 -8.52
N ALA A 77 22.03 -2.87 -8.45
CA ALA A 77 20.78 -3.15 -9.17
C ALA A 77 20.93 -3.35 -10.70
N PRO A 78 21.84 -2.66 -11.43
CA PRO A 78 22.08 -2.99 -12.84
C PRO A 78 23.03 -4.18 -13.03
N ILE A 79 23.66 -4.70 -11.99
CA ILE A 79 24.72 -5.73 -12.10
C ILE A 79 24.19 -7.12 -11.71
N LEU A 80 23.35 -7.18 -10.68
CA LEU A 80 22.83 -8.40 -10.07
C LEU A 80 21.31 -8.38 -10.09
N PHE A 81 20.71 -9.45 -10.62
CA PHE A 81 19.26 -9.58 -10.72
C PHE A 81 18.61 -9.53 -9.33
N TRP A 82 19.17 -10.23 -8.33
CA TRP A 82 18.60 -10.23 -6.99
C TRP A 82 18.64 -8.86 -6.30
N VAL A 83 19.67 -8.04 -6.58
CA VAL A 83 19.74 -6.67 -6.06
C VAL A 83 18.71 -5.78 -6.76
N ARG A 84 18.49 -5.99 -8.07
CA ARG A 84 17.40 -5.32 -8.78
C ARG A 84 16.05 -5.68 -8.19
N ALA A 85 15.82 -6.95 -7.92
CA ALA A 85 14.61 -7.44 -7.27
C ALA A 85 14.40 -6.80 -5.89
N LEU A 86 15.46 -6.73 -5.09
CA LEU A 86 15.46 -6.01 -3.81
C LEU A 86 15.07 -4.54 -3.99
N GLN A 87 15.68 -3.82 -4.94
CA GLN A 87 15.35 -2.43 -5.22
C GLN A 87 13.87 -2.25 -5.59
N VAL A 88 13.35 -3.14 -6.43
CA VAL A 88 11.94 -3.12 -6.83
C VAL A 88 11.03 -3.28 -5.60
N VAL A 89 11.29 -4.26 -4.73
CA VAL A 89 10.49 -4.44 -3.51
C VAL A 89 10.60 -3.24 -2.57
N LEU A 90 11.80 -2.70 -2.36
CA LEU A 90 11.98 -1.54 -1.50
C LEU A 90 11.16 -0.35 -2.00
N LEU A 91 11.21 -0.06 -3.30
CA LEU A 91 10.54 1.11 -3.88
C LEU A 91 9.04 0.90 -4.09
N LEU A 92 8.59 -0.33 -4.38
CA LEU A 92 7.18 -0.64 -4.63
C LEU A 92 6.41 -0.90 -3.33
N LEU A 93 7.05 -1.48 -2.31
CA LEU A 93 6.39 -1.93 -1.08
C LEU A 93 6.84 -1.17 0.16
N VAL A 94 8.14 -1.18 0.48
CA VAL A 94 8.65 -0.65 1.76
C VAL A 94 8.50 0.87 1.84
N VAL A 95 9.05 1.59 0.86
CA VAL A 95 9.02 3.05 0.82
C VAL A 95 7.58 3.57 0.87
N PRO A 96 6.66 3.11 0.01
CA PRO A 96 5.33 3.68 -0.02
C PRO A 96 4.51 3.33 1.22
N PHE A 97 4.68 2.14 1.80
CA PHE A 97 4.05 1.76 3.07
C PHE A 97 4.36 2.77 4.18
N PHE A 98 5.65 3.07 4.38
CA PHE A 98 6.08 4.04 5.38
C PHE A 98 5.62 5.48 5.06
N LEU A 99 5.68 5.88 3.79
CA LEU A 99 5.17 7.19 3.36
C LEU A 99 3.67 7.34 3.65
N THR A 100 2.86 6.31 3.38
CA THR A 100 1.41 6.33 3.68
C THR A 100 1.13 6.36 5.19
N LEU A 101 1.88 5.61 6.00
CA LEU A 101 1.78 5.67 7.47
C LEU A 101 2.13 7.07 8.03
N GLY A 102 2.90 7.85 7.27
CA GLY A 102 3.18 9.26 7.56
C GLY A 102 2.00 10.22 7.42
N ARG A 103 0.86 9.73 6.91
CA ARG A 103 -0.39 10.48 6.73
C ARG A 103 -0.21 11.82 6.00
N PRO A 104 0.49 11.83 4.84
CA PRO A 104 0.84 13.07 4.13
C PRO A 104 -0.38 13.89 3.73
N VAL A 105 -1.51 13.26 3.41
CA VAL A 105 -2.73 13.99 3.04
C VAL A 105 -3.36 14.66 4.26
N THR A 106 -3.36 13.99 5.42
CA THR A 106 -3.81 14.62 6.69
C THR A 106 -2.94 15.82 7.05
N VAL A 107 -1.61 15.68 6.95
CA VAL A 107 -0.66 16.78 7.25
C VAL A 107 -0.84 17.94 6.28
N LEU A 108 -0.96 17.66 4.98
CA LEU A 108 -1.22 18.67 3.97
C LEU A 108 -2.54 19.39 4.23
N ARG A 109 -3.61 18.66 4.51
CA ARG A 109 -4.93 19.23 4.82
C ARG A 109 -4.93 20.11 6.07
N GLY A 110 -4.11 19.78 7.08
CA GLY A 110 -3.91 20.62 8.27
C GLY A 110 -3.14 21.92 7.98
N ALA A 111 -2.32 21.93 6.93
CA ALA A 111 -1.55 23.11 6.51
C ALA A 111 -2.39 24.14 5.73
N LEU A 112 -3.55 23.76 5.20
CA LEU A 112 -4.38 24.60 4.33
C LEU A 112 -5.34 25.50 5.13
N GLU A 113 -5.56 26.70 4.62
CA GLU A 113 -6.63 27.61 5.07
C GLU A 113 -8.01 27.07 4.66
N PRO A 114 -9.12 27.49 5.33
CA PRO A 114 -10.45 26.92 5.11
C PRO A 114 -10.92 26.90 3.64
N ALA A 115 -10.74 28.00 2.90
CA ALA A 115 -11.17 28.09 1.50
C ALA A 115 -10.35 27.16 0.57
N THR A 116 -9.03 27.05 0.79
CA THR A 116 -8.17 26.15 0.01
C THR A 116 -8.39 24.69 0.39
N LYS A 117 -8.71 24.44 1.66
CA LYS A 117 -9.05 23.10 2.16
C LYS A 117 -10.31 22.55 1.50
N GLU A 118 -11.34 23.38 1.30
CA GLU A 118 -12.56 22.96 0.58
C GLU A 118 -12.26 22.59 -0.88
N ARG A 119 -11.48 23.43 -1.59
CA ARG A 119 -11.04 23.13 -2.97
C ARG A 119 -10.20 21.86 -3.05
N PHE A 120 -9.34 21.64 -2.06
CA PHE A 120 -8.54 20.42 -1.94
C PHE A 120 -9.42 19.18 -1.73
N ASP A 121 -10.38 19.25 -0.80
CA ASP A 121 -11.31 18.16 -0.53
C ASP A 121 -12.18 17.88 -1.78
N GLN A 122 -12.59 18.91 -2.53
CA GLN A 122 -13.29 18.76 -3.81
C GLN A 122 -12.42 18.06 -4.87
N ALA A 123 -11.16 18.49 -5.04
CA ALA A 123 -10.22 17.87 -5.97
C ALA A 123 -9.93 16.40 -5.60
N LEU A 124 -9.75 16.11 -4.31
CA LEU A 124 -9.57 14.77 -3.80
C LEU A 124 -10.81 13.91 -4.05
N SER A 125 -12.00 14.49 -3.95
CA SER A 125 -13.26 13.80 -4.21
C SER A 125 -13.62 13.67 -5.70
N SER A 126 -12.77 14.14 -6.62
CA SER A 126 -13.04 14.11 -8.06
C SER A 126 -13.11 12.69 -8.63
N THR A 127 -13.84 12.51 -9.73
CA THR A 127 -13.94 11.21 -10.44
C THR A 127 -12.58 10.58 -10.79
N PRO A 128 -11.61 11.30 -11.40
CA PRO A 128 -10.30 10.71 -11.68
C PRO A 128 -9.57 10.29 -10.40
N ALA A 129 -9.64 11.09 -9.34
CA ALA A 129 -9.05 10.71 -8.05
C ALA A 129 -9.71 9.45 -7.48
N ARG A 130 -11.04 9.34 -7.52
CA ARG A 130 -11.78 8.14 -7.08
C ARG A 130 -11.39 6.88 -7.87
N ILE A 131 -11.19 6.99 -9.18
CA ILE A 131 -10.79 5.86 -10.03
C ILE A 131 -9.35 5.45 -9.73
N LEU A 132 -8.43 6.42 -9.64
CA LEU A 132 -7.02 6.20 -9.39
C LEU A 132 -6.74 5.68 -7.98
N THR A 133 -7.56 6.06 -7.00
CA THR A 133 -7.46 5.58 -5.61
C THR A 133 -8.47 4.48 -5.30
N HIS A 134 -9.08 3.87 -6.30
CA HIS A 134 -9.98 2.73 -6.10
C HIS A 134 -9.15 1.51 -5.67
N PRO A 135 -9.57 0.74 -4.64
CA PRO A 135 -8.83 -0.45 -4.19
C PRO A 135 -8.55 -1.42 -5.33
N LEU A 136 -9.54 -1.72 -6.18
CA LEU A 136 -9.33 -2.61 -7.33
C LEU A 136 -8.33 -2.05 -8.35
N THR A 137 -8.45 -0.78 -8.76
CA THR A 137 -7.53 -0.16 -9.73
C THR A 137 -6.09 -0.19 -9.24
N THR A 138 -5.89 0.20 -7.98
CA THR A 138 -4.56 0.25 -7.36
C THR A 138 -3.97 -1.15 -7.17
N SER A 139 -4.81 -2.13 -6.81
CA SER A 139 -4.40 -3.54 -6.67
C SER A 139 -4.05 -4.17 -8.02
N VAL A 140 -4.83 -3.90 -9.08
CA VAL A 140 -4.49 -4.33 -10.44
C VAL A 140 -3.19 -3.68 -10.91
N ALA A 141 -2.99 -2.38 -10.67
CA ALA A 141 -1.74 -1.71 -11.01
C ALA A 141 -0.55 -2.30 -10.22
N MET A 142 -0.74 -2.56 -8.93
CA MET A 142 0.27 -3.16 -8.06
C MET A 142 0.68 -4.55 -8.57
N LEU A 143 -0.29 -5.41 -8.86
CA LEU A 143 -0.07 -6.77 -9.37
C LEU A 143 0.51 -6.76 -10.79
N ALA A 144 -0.01 -5.93 -11.70
CA ALA A 144 0.45 -5.90 -13.09
C ALA A 144 1.86 -5.33 -13.25
N THR A 145 2.29 -4.44 -12.36
CA THR A 145 3.57 -3.72 -12.53
C THR A 145 4.79 -4.64 -12.52
N PRO A 146 4.98 -5.56 -11.55
CA PRO A 146 6.07 -6.53 -11.60
C PRO A 146 6.02 -7.44 -12.83
N TRP A 147 4.82 -7.90 -13.24
CA TRP A 147 4.64 -8.70 -14.44
C TRP A 147 5.10 -7.96 -15.69
N LEU A 148 4.63 -6.72 -15.87
CA LEU A 148 5.03 -5.87 -16.99
C LEU A 148 6.51 -5.51 -16.92
N LEU A 149 7.04 -5.24 -15.73
CA LEU A 149 8.44 -4.89 -15.57
C LEU A 149 9.35 -6.03 -16.00
N TYR A 150 9.10 -7.27 -15.55
CA TYR A 150 10.00 -8.40 -15.79
C TYR A 150 9.75 -9.15 -17.10
N LEU A 151 8.50 -9.26 -17.54
CA LEU A 151 8.12 -10.08 -18.69
C LEU A 151 7.92 -9.29 -19.99
N SER A 152 8.28 -8.01 -19.99
CA SER A 152 8.23 -7.16 -21.20
C SER A 152 9.60 -6.52 -21.50
N PRO A 153 9.76 -5.90 -22.68
CA PRO A 153 10.96 -5.12 -23.00
C PRO A 153 11.25 -3.96 -22.04
N TRP A 154 10.31 -3.61 -21.15
CA TRP A 154 10.54 -2.61 -20.10
C TRP A 154 11.74 -2.98 -19.22
N TYR A 155 11.93 -4.26 -18.89
CA TYR A 155 13.03 -4.69 -18.04
C TYR A 155 14.38 -4.26 -18.62
N THR A 156 14.67 -4.73 -19.83
CA THR A 156 15.95 -4.50 -20.52
C THR A 156 16.14 -3.02 -20.86
N ALA A 157 15.07 -2.34 -21.26
CA ALA A 157 15.12 -0.90 -21.52
C ALA A 157 15.46 -0.09 -20.25
N SER A 158 14.94 -0.50 -19.10
CA SER A 158 15.23 0.16 -17.81
C SER A 158 16.63 -0.15 -17.26
N LEU A 159 17.33 -1.15 -17.81
CA LEU A 159 18.72 -1.46 -17.48
C LEU A 159 19.72 -0.72 -18.38
N SER A 160 19.34 -0.44 -19.63
CA SER A 160 20.20 0.21 -20.62
C SER A 160 20.02 1.74 -20.69
N ASN A 161 18.87 2.27 -20.28
CA ASN A 161 18.57 3.69 -20.35
C ASN A 161 18.36 4.29 -18.94
N GLY A 162 19.27 5.19 -18.53
CA GLY A 162 19.23 5.84 -17.22
C GLY A 162 17.97 6.68 -16.96
N THR A 163 17.41 7.32 -17.99
CA THR A 163 16.16 8.07 -17.87
C THR A 163 14.99 7.13 -17.60
N LEU A 164 14.91 6.02 -18.35
CA LEU A 164 13.87 5.03 -18.12
C LEU A 164 14.04 4.34 -16.77
N ALA A 165 15.28 4.08 -16.33
CA ALA A 165 15.56 3.59 -14.98
C ALA A 165 15.04 4.55 -13.90
N ALA A 166 15.25 5.85 -14.06
CA ALA A 166 14.69 6.87 -13.16
C ALA A 166 13.16 6.87 -13.16
N VAL A 167 12.54 6.89 -14.34
CA VAL A 167 11.07 6.85 -14.47
C VAL A 167 10.49 5.60 -13.82
N THR A 168 11.07 4.43 -14.05
CA THR A 168 10.64 3.17 -13.42
C THR A 168 10.67 3.28 -11.90
N ARG A 169 11.75 3.82 -11.31
CA ARG A 169 11.86 3.97 -9.86
C ARG A 169 10.80 4.90 -9.28
N MET A 170 10.54 6.04 -9.94
CA MET A 170 9.46 6.95 -9.54
C MET A 170 8.08 6.29 -9.65
N LEU A 171 7.85 5.56 -10.74
CA LEU A 171 6.59 4.89 -11.01
C LEU A 171 6.31 3.79 -9.98
N LEU A 172 7.31 3.00 -9.59
CA LEU A 172 7.19 2.00 -8.54
C LEU A 172 6.71 2.62 -7.22
N VAL A 173 7.33 3.73 -6.80
CA VAL A 173 6.91 4.43 -5.57
C VAL A 173 5.49 4.98 -5.69
N LEU A 174 5.15 5.57 -6.84
CA LEU A 174 3.82 6.12 -7.08
C LEU A 174 2.72 5.05 -7.01
N ILE A 175 2.93 3.91 -7.67
CA ILE A 175 1.98 2.80 -7.71
C ILE A 175 1.81 2.21 -6.31
N GLY A 176 2.92 1.95 -5.61
CA GLY A 176 2.87 1.44 -4.24
C GLY A 176 2.19 2.43 -3.28
N PHE A 177 2.41 3.74 -3.46
CA PHE A 177 1.79 4.74 -2.61
C PHE A 177 0.28 4.79 -2.84
N ALA A 178 -0.16 4.76 -4.10
CA ALA A 178 -1.57 4.69 -4.45
C ALA A 178 -2.23 3.43 -3.86
N TYR A 179 -1.54 2.28 -3.93
CA TYR A 179 -1.98 1.02 -3.33
C TYR A 179 -2.19 1.13 -1.83
N PHE A 180 -1.16 1.49 -1.05
CA PHE A 180 -1.30 1.58 0.40
C PHE A 180 -2.25 2.70 0.83
N TYR A 181 -2.28 3.82 0.10
CA TYR A 181 -3.24 4.90 0.35
C TYR A 181 -4.69 4.42 0.22
N ALA A 182 -5.02 3.74 -0.86
CA ALA A 182 -6.36 3.22 -1.12
C ALA A 182 -6.76 2.09 -0.16
N ARG A 183 -5.81 1.25 0.25
CA ARG A 183 -6.06 0.03 1.05
C ARG A 183 -6.01 0.25 2.55
N LEU A 184 -5.05 1.01 3.06
CA LEU A 184 -4.94 1.29 4.49
C LEU A 184 -6.01 2.30 4.95
N GLN A 185 -6.41 3.22 4.07
CA GLN A 185 -7.40 4.28 4.34
C GLN A 185 -7.13 5.06 5.65
N VAL A 186 -5.85 5.13 6.07
CA VAL A 186 -5.41 5.86 7.26
C VAL A 186 -5.51 7.36 7.03
N ASP A 187 -5.34 7.81 5.79
CA ASP A 187 -5.55 9.18 5.37
C ASP A 187 -6.99 9.40 4.83
N PRO A 188 -7.47 10.65 4.75
CA PRO A 188 -8.80 10.93 4.23
C PRO A 188 -8.90 10.53 2.75
N VAL A 189 -9.58 9.42 2.46
CA VAL A 189 -9.80 8.91 1.11
C VAL A 189 -11.13 9.43 0.52
N PRO A 190 -11.24 9.52 -0.83
CA PRO A 190 -12.45 10.03 -1.50
C PRO A 190 -13.71 9.23 -1.21
N ARG A 191 -13.56 7.91 -1.06
CA ARG A 191 -14.61 6.97 -0.70
C ARG A 191 -13.99 5.88 0.16
N LYS A 192 -14.58 5.65 1.34
CA LYS A 192 -14.21 4.51 2.19
C LYS A 192 -14.84 3.25 1.62
N TYR A 193 -14.04 2.21 1.47
CA TYR A 193 -14.49 0.90 1.01
C TYR A 193 -14.45 -0.09 2.17
N PRO A 194 -15.43 -1.01 2.27
CA PRO A 194 -15.44 -2.06 3.27
C PRO A 194 -14.13 -2.84 3.27
N GLN A 195 -13.58 -3.07 4.44
CA GLN A 195 -12.26 -3.67 4.57
C GLN A 195 -12.23 -5.14 4.11
N LEU A 196 -13.40 -5.79 4.06
CA LEU A 196 -13.57 -7.13 3.49
C LEU A 196 -13.17 -7.19 2.00
N ILE A 197 -13.46 -6.15 1.22
CA ILE A 197 -13.08 -6.08 -0.20
C ILE A 197 -11.55 -6.07 -0.32
N SER A 198 -10.89 -5.25 0.51
CA SER A 198 -9.44 -5.25 0.61
C SER A 198 -8.91 -6.66 0.96
N LEU A 199 -9.54 -7.35 1.91
CA LEU A 199 -9.08 -8.67 2.34
C LEU A 199 -9.15 -9.71 1.20
N LEU A 200 -10.26 -9.74 0.46
CA LEU A 200 -10.43 -10.63 -0.70
C LEU A 200 -9.42 -10.33 -1.79
N ILE A 201 -9.17 -9.05 -2.07
CA ILE A 201 -8.17 -8.65 -3.06
C ILE A 201 -6.77 -9.11 -2.61
N SER A 202 -6.42 -8.94 -1.33
CA SER A 202 -5.14 -9.43 -0.80
C SER A 202 -4.91 -10.92 -1.04
N VAL A 203 -5.93 -11.76 -0.86
CA VAL A 203 -5.81 -13.20 -1.12
C VAL A 203 -5.50 -13.47 -2.60
N ALA A 204 -6.20 -12.80 -3.51
CA ALA A 204 -5.94 -12.93 -4.94
C ALA A 204 -4.53 -12.42 -5.33
N GLU A 205 -4.08 -11.32 -4.72
CA GLU A 205 -2.73 -10.76 -4.92
C GLU A 205 -1.65 -11.74 -4.47
N THR A 206 -1.78 -12.33 -3.28
CA THR A 206 -0.82 -13.32 -2.78
C THR A 206 -0.66 -14.51 -3.73
N ILE A 207 -1.76 -14.98 -4.34
CA ILE A 207 -1.70 -16.04 -5.35
C ILE A 207 -0.96 -15.53 -6.61
N GLY A 208 -1.32 -14.34 -7.10
CA GLY A 208 -0.72 -13.75 -8.29
C GLY A 208 0.79 -13.49 -8.15
N ASP A 209 1.22 -13.02 -6.99
CA ASP A 209 2.63 -12.79 -6.65
C ASP A 209 3.40 -14.10 -6.50
N GLY A 210 2.80 -15.13 -5.89
CA GLY A 210 3.38 -16.46 -5.81
C GLY A 210 3.58 -17.10 -7.20
N VAL A 211 2.61 -16.92 -8.09
CA VAL A 211 2.74 -17.37 -9.50
C VAL A 211 3.85 -16.62 -10.21
N LEU A 212 3.95 -15.29 -10.04
CA LEU A 212 5.06 -14.53 -10.63
C LEU A 212 6.42 -15.03 -10.11
N GLY A 213 6.55 -15.24 -8.80
CA GLY A 213 7.76 -15.79 -8.20
C GLY A 213 8.16 -17.12 -8.82
N LEU A 214 7.20 -18.03 -9.01
CA LEU A 214 7.44 -19.32 -9.68
C LEU A 214 7.85 -19.16 -11.14
N VAL A 215 7.19 -18.27 -11.89
CA VAL A 215 7.53 -17.95 -13.29
C VAL A 215 8.96 -17.41 -13.38
N LEU A 216 9.37 -16.53 -12.47
CA LEU A 216 10.72 -15.98 -12.44
C LEU A 216 11.75 -17.03 -12.03
N TRP A 217 11.41 -17.91 -11.09
CA TRP A 217 12.32 -18.95 -10.63
C TRP A 217 12.58 -20.03 -11.70
N GLN A 218 11.51 -20.59 -12.27
CA GLN A 218 11.57 -21.73 -13.19
C GLN A 218 11.62 -21.32 -14.66
N GLY A 219 11.33 -20.05 -14.97
CA GLY A 219 11.27 -19.54 -16.33
C GLY A 219 12.63 -19.30 -17.00
N PRO A 220 12.61 -18.75 -18.23
CA PRO A 220 13.83 -18.39 -18.95
C PRO A 220 14.64 -17.31 -18.23
N LEU A 221 15.94 -17.24 -18.55
CA LEU A 221 16.81 -16.20 -18.00
C LEU A 221 16.40 -14.82 -18.51
N LEU A 222 16.08 -13.91 -17.60
CA LEU A 222 15.71 -12.54 -17.93
C LEU A 222 16.94 -11.69 -18.27
N ALA A 223 16.81 -10.88 -19.32
CA ALA A 223 17.88 -10.00 -19.82
C ALA A 223 19.25 -10.68 -19.96
N SER A 224 19.27 -11.97 -20.35
CA SER A 224 20.49 -12.77 -20.43
C SER A 224 21.58 -12.10 -21.26
N ALA A 225 21.23 -11.55 -22.42
CA ALA A 225 22.17 -10.82 -23.28
C ALA A 225 22.80 -9.61 -22.58
N TYR A 226 22.04 -8.86 -21.77
CA TYR A 226 22.55 -7.73 -21.01
C TYR A 226 23.52 -8.19 -19.91
N TYR A 227 23.12 -9.18 -19.10
CA TYR A 227 23.96 -9.68 -18.00
C TYR A 227 25.23 -10.38 -18.48
N LEU A 228 25.16 -11.11 -19.59
CA LEU A 228 26.35 -11.72 -20.20
C LEU A 228 27.32 -10.65 -20.73
N ALA A 229 26.81 -9.55 -21.28
CA ALA A 229 27.64 -8.44 -21.77
C ALA A 229 28.40 -7.69 -20.66
N LEU A 230 28.03 -7.86 -19.39
CA LEU A 230 28.78 -7.33 -18.26
C LEU A 230 30.10 -8.07 -17.99
N HIS A 231 30.29 -9.28 -18.56
CA HIS A 231 31.49 -10.11 -18.39
C HIS A 231 31.90 -10.30 -16.91
N ARG A 232 30.90 -10.44 -16.03
CA ARG A 232 31.10 -10.59 -14.58
C ARG A 232 31.78 -11.92 -14.24
N SER A 233 32.88 -11.88 -13.51
CA SER A 233 33.67 -13.06 -13.09
C SER A 233 33.46 -13.49 -11.62
N TRP A 234 32.69 -12.72 -10.86
CA TRP A 234 32.49 -12.91 -9.41
C TRP A 234 30.99 -12.95 -9.09
N GLY A 235 30.57 -13.55 -7.97
CA GLY A 235 29.16 -13.63 -7.58
C GLY A 235 28.41 -14.82 -8.19
N PRO A 236 27.09 -14.94 -7.97
CA PRO A 236 26.30 -16.08 -8.45
C PRO A 236 26.23 -16.14 -9.98
N ASP A 237 26.07 -17.32 -10.56
CA ASP A 237 25.74 -17.44 -11.99
C ASP A 237 24.34 -16.84 -12.29
N LEU A 238 23.99 -16.65 -13.57
CA LEU A 238 22.74 -15.97 -13.95
C LEU A 238 21.48 -16.71 -13.45
N ARG A 239 21.52 -18.05 -13.39
CA ARG A 239 20.37 -18.87 -12.96
C ARG A 239 20.16 -18.77 -11.47
N THR A 240 21.25 -18.85 -10.71
CA THR A 240 21.25 -18.72 -9.26
C THR A 240 20.89 -17.30 -8.84
N ASP A 241 21.42 -16.29 -9.53
CA ASP A 241 21.08 -14.87 -9.31
C ASP A 241 19.57 -14.62 -9.49
N GLN A 242 19.00 -15.14 -10.59
CA GLN A 242 17.55 -15.05 -10.83
C GLN A 242 16.72 -15.83 -9.80
N THR A 243 17.19 -17.01 -9.37
CA THR A 243 16.54 -17.81 -8.32
C THR A 243 16.51 -17.07 -6.99
N ILE A 244 17.63 -16.44 -6.59
CA ILE A 244 17.69 -15.62 -5.39
C ILE A 244 16.77 -14.41 -5.54
N GLY A 245 16.75 -13.74 -6.69
CA GLY A 245 15.86 -12.60 -6.93
C GLY A 245 14.38 -12.96 -6.87
N ALA A 246 13.98 -14.13 -7.39
CA ALA A 246 12.63 -14.65 -7.22
C ALA A 246 12.29 -14.88 -5.74
N GLY A 247 13.23 -15.43 -4.96
CA GLY A 247 13.10 -15.57 -3.50
C GLY A 247 13.00 -14.23 -2.77
N VAL A 248 13.75 -13.20 -3.19
CA VAL A 248 13.68 -11.84 -2.62
C VAL A 248 12.29 -11.23 -2.86
N LEU A 249 11.74 -11.35 -4.07
CA LEU A 249 10.38 -10.87 -4.37
C LEU A 249 9.34 -11.55 -3.46
N TRP A 250 9.51 -12.83 -3.17
CA TRP A 250 8.59 -13.61 -2.34
C TRP A 250 8.71 -13.28 -0.85
N ILE A 251 9.90 -13.48 -0.27
CA ILE A 251 10.14 -13.36 1.18
C ILE A 251 9.89 -11.93 1.64
N LEU A 252 10.41 -10.95 0.88
CA LEU A 252 10.30 -9.57 1.29
C LEU A 252 8.88 -9.02 1.05
N GLY A 253 8.15 -9.62 0.10
CA GLY A 253 6.69 -9.46 -0.03
C GLY A 253 5.95 -9.93 1.21
N ASP A 254 6.24 -11.15 1.71
CA ASP A 254 5.59 -11.72 2.89
C ASP A 254 5.91 -10.95 4.19
N VAL A 255 7.15 -10.49 4.35
CA VAL A 255 7.59 -9.70 5.52
C VAL A 255 6.75 -8.44 5.70
N LEU A 256 6.27 -7.82 4.62
CA LEU A 256 5.36 -6.68 4.67
C LEU A 256 3.88 -7.07 4.56
N GLY A 257 3.59 -8.12 3.79
CA GLY A 257 2.24 -8.65 3.60
C GLY A 257 1.60 -9.07 4.91
N LEU A 258 2.36 -9.71 5.82
CA LEU A 258 1.85 -10.15 7.12
C LEU A 258 1.46 -8.98 8.05
N PRO A 259 2.33 -7.98 8.33
CA PRO A 259 1.92 -6.78 9.06
C PRO A 259 0.76 -6.03 8.41
N PHE A 260 0.76 -5.91 7.08
CA PHE A 260 -0.32 -5.26 6.34
C PHE A 260 -1.64 -6.01 6.52
N LEU A 261 -1.64 -7.34 6.36
CA LEU A 261 -2.81 -8.19 6.58
C LEU A 261 -3.31 -8.08 8.01
N LEU A 262 -2.40 -8.07 9.00
CA LEU A 262 -2.75 -7.85 10.40
C LEU A 262 -3.42 -6.49 10.63
N LEU A 263 -2.90 -5.41 10.03
CA LEU A 263 -3.51 -4.08 10.09
C LEU A 263 -4.89 -4.10 9.43
N LEU A 264 -5.03 -4.81 8.30
CA LEU A 264 -6.27 -4.95 7.56
C LEU A 264 -7.33 -5.67 8.41
N MET A 265 -6.97 -6.79 9.04
CA MET A 265 -7.84 -7.54 9.94
C MET A 265 -8.25 -6.72 11.16
N ARG A 266 -7.32 -5.99 11.78
CA ARG A 266 -7.65 -5.09 12.90
C ARG A 266 -8.61 -3.98 12.49
N ALA A 267 -8.41 -3.42 11.29
CA ALA A 267 -9.31 -2.41 10.74
C ALA A 267 -10.70 -3.00 10.44
N LEU A 268 -10.77 -4.22 9.89
CA LEU A 268 -12.03 -4.92 9.66
C LEU A 268 -12.77 -5.18 10.98
N SER A 269 -12.09 -5.73 11.99
CA SER A 269 -12.69 -5.96 13.30
C SER A 269 -13.16 -4.68 13.99
N ALA A 270 -12.51 -3.54 13.72
CA ALA A 270 -12.97 -2.24 14.22
C ALA A 270 -14.21 -1.74 13.48
N ASP A 271 -14.28 -1.95 12.16
CA ASP A 271 -15.42 -1.60 11.31
C ASP A 271 -16.65 -2.44 11.69
N ASP A 272 -16.50 -3.75 11.87
CA ASP A 272 -17.57 -4.66 12.28
C ASP A 272 -18.15 -4.27 13.65
N LYS A 273 -17.30 -3.89 14.61
CA LYS A 273 -17.74 -3.40 15.93
C LYS A 273 -18.51 -2.08 15.82
N ALA A 274 -18.06 -1.16 14.97
CA ALA A 274 -18.72 0.11 14.77
C ALA A 274 -20.09 -0.07 14.09
N HIS A 275 -20.17 -0.97 13.12
CA HIS A 275 -21.42 -1.29 12.43
C HIS A 275 -22.41 -2.01 13.35
N ALA A 276 -21.96 -2.97 14.15
CA ALA A 276 -22.79 -3.62 15.17
C ALA A 276 -23.37 -2.60 16.16
N ALA A 277 -22.55 -1.69 16.68
CA ALA A 277 -23.02 -0.63 17.59
C ALA A 277 -24.04 0.33 16.94
N GLN A 278 -23.96 0.57 15.63
CA GLN A 278 -24.96 1.37 14.91
C GLN A 278 -26.29 0.62 14.78
N ILE A 279 -26.24 -0.67 14.45
CA ILE A 279 -27.42 -1.53 14.36
C ILE A 279 -28.10 -1.65 15.74
N ASP A 280 -27.33 -1.87 16.80
CA ASP A 280 -27.84 -1.92 18.18
C ASP A 280 -28.51 -0.59 18.57
N ALA A 281 -27.88 0.55 18.24
CA ALA A 281 -28.45 1.86 18.52
C ALA A 281 -29.72 2.18 17.70
N GLU A 282 -29.84 1.63 16.49
CA GLU A 282 -31.05 1.74 15.66
C GLU A 282 -32.18 0.86 16.22
N LEU A 283 -31.88 -0.38 16.60
CA LEU A 283 -32.80 -1.30 17.27
C LEU A 283 -33.33 -0.69 18.58
N ASP A 284 -32.46 -0.13 19.43
CA ASP A 284 -32.84 0.54 20.68
C ASP A 284 -33.81 1.72 20.44
N ARG A 285 -33.65 2.45 19.32
CA ARG A 285 -34.57 3.54 18.95
C ARG A 285 -35.92 3.01 18.50
N VAL A 286 -35.94 1.92 17.73
CA VAL A 286 -37.18 1.26 17.28
C VAL A 286 -37.92 0.67 18.48
N ASP A 287 -37.23 0.00 19.41
CA ASP A 287 -37.82 -0.55 20.63
C ASP A 287 -38.34 0.54 21.58
N ARG A 288 -37.63 1.67 21.69
CA ARG A 288 -38.12 2.83 22.43
C ARG A 288 -39.36 3.45 21.77
N SER A 289 -39.38 3.54 20.45
CA SER A 289 -40.55 4.06 19.71
C SER A 289 -41.76 3.13 19.83
N SER A 290 -41.55 1.81 19.80
CA SER A 290 -42.62 0.82 19.91
C SER A 290 -43.17 0.75 21.33
N SER A 291 -42.32 0.84 22.36
CA SER A 291 -42.74 0.93 23.76
C SER A 291 -43.49 2.23 24.08
N LEU A 292 -43.08 3.37 23.51
CA LEU A 292 -43.83 4.63 23.62
C LEU A 292 -45.21 4.54 22.95
N LYS A 293 -45.31 3.88 21.80
CA LYS A 293 -46.59 3.66 21.11
C LYS A 293 -47.53 2.75 21.91
N ARG A 294 -46.97 1.71 22.56
CA ARG A 294 -47.72 0.81 23.45
C ARG A 294 -48.17 1.47 24.77
N ALA A 295 -47.62 2.62 25.12
CA ALA A 295 -47.96 3.38 26.32
C ALA A 295 -48.97 4.52 26.06
N ASP A 296 -49.44 4.70 24.83
CA ASP A 296 -50.53 5.63 24.50
C ASP A 296 -51.85 5.10 25.12
N PRO A 297 -52.51 5.84 26.04
CA PRO A 297 -53.71 5.37 26.74
C PRO A 297 -54.94 5.18 25.84
N THR A 298 -54.84 5.55 24.56
CA THR A 298 -55.94 5.49 23.59
C THR A 298 -55.98 4.21 22.75
N GLU A 299 -54.94 3.37 22.81
CA GLU A 299 -54.93 2.02 22.22
C GLU A 299 -55.09 0.96 23.33
N ASP A 300 -56.06 0.04 23.18
CA ASP A 300 -56.20 -1.11 24.06
C ASP A 300 -54.86 -1.87 24.16
N PRO A 301 -54.41 -2.30 25.36
CA PRO A 301 -53.15 -3.01 25.50
C PRO A 301 -53.24 -4.35 24.75
N ALA A 302 -52.73 -4.39 23.52
CA ALA A 302 -52.59 -5.63 22.79
C ALA A 302 -51.74 -6.59 23.65
N PRO A 303 -52.23 -7.82 23.93
CA PRO A 303 -51.52 -8.75 24.79
C PRO A 303 -50.11 -8.98 24.23
N SER A 304 -49.12 -9.06 25.11
CA SER A 304 -47.73 -9.33 24.74
C SER A 304 -47.57 -10.76 24.24
N THR A 305 -48.02 -11.01 23.01
CA THR A 305 -47.77 -12.27 22.32
C THR A 305 -46.32 -12.28 21.85
N LEU A 306 -45.66 -13.43 22.01
CA LEU A 306 -44.30 -13.59 21.49
C LEU A 306 -44.36 -13.43 19.96
N TRP A 307 -43.36 -12.82 19.34
CA TRP A 307 -43.39 -12.45 17.91
C TRP A 307 -43.71 -13.64 16.96
N TRP A 308 -43.38 -14.87 17.37
CA TRP A 308 -43.63 -16.10 16.63
C TRP A 308 -45.07 -16.63 16.75
N GLU A 309 -45.87 -16.13 17.69
CA GLU A 309 -47.31 -16.42 17.78
C GLU A 309 -48.11 -15.67 16.70
N ASN A 310 -47.52 -14.63 16.11
CA ASN A 310 -48.11 -13.85 15.02
C ASN A 310 -47.80 -14.44 13.63
N ASP A 311 -46.86 -15.38 13.54
CA ASP A 311 -46.56 -16.12 12.29
C ASP A 311 -47.44 -17.37 12.20
N PRO A 312 -48.34 -17.50 11.21
CA PRO A 312 -49.26 -18.63 11.08
C PRO A 312 -48.54 -19.99 11.03
N GLN A 313 -47.36 -20.05 10.42
CA GLN A 313 -46.63 -21.32 10.23
C GLN A 313 -45.94 -21.77 11.52
N LEU A 314 -45.51 -20.83 12.36
CA LEU A 314 -44.85 -21.12 13.64
C LEU A 314 -45.86 -21.36 14.76
N ARG A 315 -46.95 -20.60 14.77
CA ARG A 315 -48.04 -20.77 15.74
C ARG A 315 -48.62 -22.18 15.69
N ASP A 316 -48.87 -22.71 14.51
CA ASP A 316 -49.46 -24.06 14.37
C ASP A 316 -48.48 -25.17 14.77
N ARG A 317 -47.17 -24.92 14.73
CA ARG A 317 -46.12 -25.87 15.15
C ARG A 317 -45.92 -25.94 16.66
N PHE A 318 -46.12 -24.82 17.36
CA PHE A 318 -45.76 -24.68 18.78
C PHE A 318 -46.96 -24.37 19.69
N GLY A 319 -48.14 -24.12 19.14
CA GLY A 319 -49.34 -23.66 19.85
C GLY A 319 -50.26 -24.75 20.43
N GLN A 320 -49.76 -25.94 20.77
CA GLN A 320 -50.56 -26.97 21.45
C GLN A 320 -50.02 -27.33 22.83
N ARG A 321 -50.65 -26.77 23.86
CA ARG A 321 -51.39 -27.54 24.88
C ARG A 321 -52.37 -26.64 25.63
#